data_AF-A0A2N8KZ75-F1
#
_entry.id   AF-A0A2N8KZ75-F1
#
_cell.length_a   1.000
_cell.length_b   1.000
_cell.length_c   1.000
_cell.angle_alpha   90.00
_cell.angle_beta   90.00
_cell.angle_gamma   90.00
#
_symmetry.space_group_name_H-M   'P 1'
#
loop_
_entity.id
_entity.type
_entity.pdbx_description
1 polymer ?
#
loop_
_entity_poly.entity_id
_entity_poly.type
_entity_poly.pdbx_seq_one_letter_code
_entity_poly.pdbx_strand_id
1 'polypeptide(L)'
;MDPRMTQTLPPGQHRRLDFPRFGLLRFAQRMPAQAPPLRLRVCGLVRKELWLDAAAWAGLQRVTLQCDFHCVTGWSSAGLSWSGVRMRDVYQALIQAQAEPDDQVAYVLMRGSDGARACLPLADLLAEDVLLADQLNGQALGLDHGAPLRLVAPAHYGYKSVKHLERLEFCRDLSRYRSSAWRFMDHPRARVAHEERGRWLPGWLLRWLYRPLVTFTVRRFAKAGTADRLAKHG
;
A
#
# COMPACT_ATOMS: atom_id res chain seq x y z
N MET A 1 -0.50 -28.93 -12.72
CA MET A 1 -1.01 -28.41 -11.44
C MET A 1 -0.37 -27.05 -11.22
N ASP A 2 -1.15 -25.96 -11.11
CA ASP A 2 -0.58 -24.61 -10.98
C ASP A 2 0.17 -24.51 -9.63
N PRO A 3 1.49 -24.25 -9.60
CA PRO A 3 2.28 -24.16 -8.37
C PRO A 3 1.77 -23.06 -7.43
N ARG A 4 0.94 -22.12 -7.90
CA ARG A 4 0.26 -21.15 -7.05
C ARG A 4 -0.80 -21.78 -6.16
N MET A 5 -1.38 -22.93 -6.51
CA MET A 5 -2.53 -23.54 -5.81
C MET A 5 -2.18 -24.25 -4.49
N THR A 6 -0.90 -24.51 -4.22
CA THR A 6 -0.45 -25.29 -3.05
C THR A 6 0.04 -24.45 -1.87
N GLN A 7 0.11 -23.13 -2.01
CA GLN A 7 0.64 -22.25 -0.97
C GLN A 7 -0.39 -21.99 0.13
N THR A 8 -0.03 -22.34 1.37
CA THR A 8 -0.84 -22.09 2.56
C THR A 8 -1.03 -20.59 2.74
N LEU A 9 -2.27 -20.12 2.65
CA LEU A 9 -2.57 -18.72 2.87
C LEU A 9 -2.53 -18.36 4.36
N PRO A 10 -2.25 -17.09 4.69
CA PRO A 10 -2.31 -16.63 6.07
C PRO A 10 -3.70 -16.84 6.70
N PRO A 11 -3.78 -16.93 8.04
CA PRO A 11 -5.03 -17.16 8.73
C PRO A 11 -6.15 -16.17 8.37
N GLY A 12 -7.34 -16.73 8.11
CA GLY A 12 -8.53 -15.95 7.75
C GLY A 12 -8.51 -15.34 6.35
N GLN A 13 -7.66 -15.87 5.46
CA GLN A 13 -7.62 -15.49 4.05
C GLN A 13 -8.25 -16.57 3.18
N HIS A 14 -9.08 -16.16 2.21
CA HIS A 14 -9.49 -17.01 1.10
C HIS A 14 -8.85 -16.54 -0.20
N ARG A 15 -8.49 -17.49 -1.06
CA ARG A 15 -7.86 -17.21 -2.34
C ARG A 15 -8.84 -16.53 -3.29
N ARG A 16 -8.34 -15.56 -4.03
CA ARG A 16 -8.96 -15.02 -5.24
C ARG A 16 -8.01 -15.16 -6.40
N LEU A 17 -8.57 -15.51 -7.56
CA LEU A 17 -7.81 -15.62 -8.81
C LEU A 17 -7.61 -14.25 -9.47
N ASP A 18 -8.53 -13.33 -9.21
CA ASP A 18 -8.45 -11.95 -9.68
C ASP A 18 -7.79 -11.03 -8.65
N PHE A 19 -7.32 -9.87 -9.12
CA PHE A 19 -6.83 -8.80 -8.28
C PHE A 19 -7.67 -7.54 -8.53
N PRO A 20 -8.84 -7.41 -7.87
CA PRO A 20 -9.74 -6.29 -8.10
C PRO A 20 -9.21 -5.01 -7.47
N ARG A 21 -9.76 -3.87 -7.89
CA ARG A 21 -9.61 -2.62 -7.14
C ARG A 21 -10.14 -2.78 -5.72
N PHE A 22 -9.38 -2.30 -4.76
CA PHE A 22 -9.73 -2.29 -3.34
C PHE A 22 -9.36 -0.96 -2.69
N GLY A 23 -9.88 -0.72 -1.49
CA GLY A 23 -9.59 0.46 -0.69
C GLY A 23 -10.68 0.72 0.35
N LEU A 24 -10.74 1.94 0.87
CA LEU A 24 -11.81 2.41 1.74
C LEU A 24 -12.92 3.06 0.90
N LEU A 25 -14.20 2.80 1.23
CA LEU A 25 -15.34 3.24 0.41
C LEU A 25 -15.34 4.73 0.10
N ARG A 26 -14.89 5.56 1.05
CA ARG A 26 -14.79 7.01 0.89
C ARG A 26 -13.85 7.47 -0.24
N PHE A 27 -12.97 6.58 -0.70
CA PHE A 27 -12.05 6.81 -1.82
C PHE A 27 -12.44 6.03 -3.07
N ALA A 28 -13.55 5.27 -3.04
CA ALA A 28 -13.98 4.44 -4.17
C ALA A 28 -14.26 5.25 -5.45
N GLN A 29 -14.64 6.53 -5.33
CA GLN A 29 -14.93 7.40 -6.47
C GLN A 29 -13.85 8.48 -6.70
N ARG A 30 -12.78 8.49 -5.91
CA ARG A 30 -11.70 9.48 -6.08
C ARG A 30 -10.64 8.92 -7.00
N MET A 31 -10.76 9.23 -8.29
CA MET A 31 -9.76 8.90 -9.29
C MET A 31 -9.52 10.09 -10.21
N PRO A 32 -8.26 10.38 -10.54
CA PRO A 32 -7.98 11.32 -11.62
C PRO A 32 -8.38 10.69 -12.96
N ALA A 33 -8.73 11.52 -13.95
CA ALA A 33 -9.05 11.06 -15.30
C ALA A 33 -7.85 10.38 -15.98
N GLN A 34 -6.63 10.82 -15.64
CA GLN A 34 -5.36 10.28 -16.13
C GLN A 34 -4.35 10.16 -14.99
N ALA A 35 -3.34 9.29 -15.15
CA ALA A 35 -2.27 9.19 -14.17
C ALA A 35 -1.44 10.49 -14.18
N PRO A 36 -1.24 11.16 -13.04
CA PRO A 36 -0.33 12.30 -12.99
C PRO A 36 1.11 11.84 -13.22
N PRO A 37 2.03 12.75 -13.59
CA PRO A 37 3.45 12.42 -13.62
C PRO A 37 3.93 11.96 -12.23
N LEU A 38 4.95 11.10 -12.21
CA LEU A 38 5.56 10.65 -10.96
C LEU A 38 6.14 11.87 -10.23
N ARG A 39 5.63 12.12 -9.02
CA ARG A 39 6.13 13.15 -8.12
C ARG A 39 5.88 12.75 -6.67
N LEU A 40 6.96 12.48 -5.95
CA LEU A 40 6.95 12.05 -4.56
C LEU A 40 7.58 13.13 -3.67
N ARG A 41 6.82 13.68 -2.73
CA ARG A 41 7.33 14.60 -1.71
C ARG A 41 7.86 13.84 -0.51
N VAL A 42 9.07 14.18 -0.08
CA VAL A 42 9.68 13.70 1.17
C VAL A 42 9.77 14.88 2.13
N CYS A 43 9.15 14.75 3.31
CA CYS A 43 9.07 15.82 4.30
C CYS A 43 9.04 15.28 5.74
N GLY A 44 8.84 16.15 6.73
CA GLY A 44 8.81 15.79 8.15
C GLY A 44 10.18 15.99 8.80
N LEU A 45 10.67 14.97 9.51
CA LEU A 45 12.00 14.95 10.13
C LEU A 45 13.11 14.72 9.07
N VAL A 46 13.26 15.72 8.21
CA VAL A 46 14.31 15.82 7.21
C VAL A 46 14.91 17.22 7.27
N ARG A 47 16.22 17.34 7.07
CA ARG A 47 16.96 18.61 7.02
C ARG A 47 16.46 19.52 5.90
N LYS A 48 16.12 18.92 4.76
CA LYS A 48 15.53 19.61 3.59
C LYS A 48 14.46 18.73 2.97
N GLU A 49 13.30 19.33 2.68
CA GLU A 49 12.27 18.62 1.91
C GLU A 49 12.75 18.32 0.50
N LEU A 50 12.40 17.13 0.00
CA LEU A 50 12.77 16.66 -1.32
C LEU A 50 11.54 16.42 -2.18
N TRP A 51 11.73 16.60 -3.48
CA TRP A 51 10.79 16.19 -4.51
C TRP A 51 11.51 15.23 -5.43
N LEU A 52 11.04 13.99 -5.46
CA LEU A 52 11.58 12.94 -6.32
C LEU A 52 10.61 12.77 -7.50
N ASP A 53 11.12 12.94 -8.71
CA ASP A 53 10.37 12.83 -9.96
C ASP A 53 10.86 11.63 -10.79
N ALA A 54 10.35 11.47 -12.01
CA ALA A 54 10.76 10.35 -12.86
C ALA A 54 12.27 10.31 -13.15
N ALA A 55 12.98 11.45 -13.15
CA ALA A 55 14.42 11.48 -13.37
C ALA A 55 15.20 10.87 -12.20
N ALA A 56 14.70 11.05 -10.96
CA ALA A 56 15.30 10.43 -9.78
C ALA A 56 15.26 8.88 -9.82
N TRP A 57 14.40 8.26 -10.64
CA TRP A 57 14.31 6.81 -10.79
C TRP A 57 15.35 6.27 -11.79
N ALA A 58 15.84 7.09 -12.72
CA ALA A 58 16.69 6.64 -13.82
C ALA A 58 18.02 6.01 -13.36
N GLY A 59 18.55 6.44 -12.21
CA GLY A 59 19.80 5.93 -11.64
C GLY A 59 19.65 4.75 -10.67
N LEU A 60 18.43 4.28 -10.40
CA LEU A 60 18.18 3.25 -9.39
C LEU A 60 17.98 1.88 -10.03
N GLN A 61 18.48 0.83 -9.36
CA GLN A 61 18.30 -0.54 -9.81
C GLN A 61 16.82 -0.94 -9.74
N ARG A 62 16.27 -1.35 -10.89
CA ARG A 62 14.92 -1.90 -10.96
C ARG A 62 14.94 -3.36 -10.54
N VAL A 63 13.89 -3.78 -9.84
CA VAL A 63 13.68 -5.18 -9.44
C VAL A 63 12.26 -5.61 -9.75
N THR A 64 12.10 -6.91 -9.97
CA THR A 64 10.78 -7.56 -10.08
C THR A 64 10.62 -8.49 -8.90
N LEU A 65 9.54 -8.30 -8.14
CA LEU A 65 9.18 -9.09 -6.97
C LEU A 65 7.87 -9.83 -7.26
N GLN A 66 7.91 -11.15 -7.21
CA GLN A 66 6.70 -11.96 -7.21
C GLN A 66 6.27 -12.20 -5.77
N CYS A 67 5.09 -11.68 -5.39
CA CYS A 67 4.59 -11.78 -4.04
C CYS A 67 3.06 -11.88 -3.99
N ASP A 68 2.57 -12.33 -2.84
CA ASP A 68 1.15 -12.35 -2.55
C ASP A 68 0.67 -11.00 -2.04
N PHE A 69 -0.61 -10.73 -2.27
CA PHE A 69 -1.32 -9.62 -1.68
C PHE A 69 -2.40 -10.14 -0.73
N HIS A 70 -2.44 -9.58 0.48
CA HIS A 70 -3.41 -9.98 1.51
C HIS A 70 -4.28 -8.81 1.93
N CYS A 71 -5.59 -8.90 1.69
CA CYS A 71 -6.53 -7.89 2.15
C CYS A 71 -6.92 -8.12 3.61
N VAL A 72 -7.02 -7.05 4.39
CA VAL A 72 -7.57 -7.09 5.75
C VAL A 72 -9.03 -7.57 5.77
N THR A 73 -9.74 -7.48 4.65
CA THR A 73 -11.11 -8.00 4.50
C THR A 73 -11.15 -9.52 4.24
N GLY A 74 -10.02 -10.23 4.34
CA GLY A 74 -9.96 -11.68 4.37
C GLY A 74 -9.85 -12.38 3.03
N TRP A 75 -9.43 -11.69 1.96
CA TRP A 75 -9.09 -12.31 0.68
C TRP A 75 -7.63 -12.06 0.29
N SER A 76 -7.04 -12.98 -0.45
CA SER A 76 -5.67 -12.87 -0.96
C SER A 76 -5.58 -13.15 -2.45
N SER A 77 -4.72 -12.43 -3.15
CA SER A 77 -4.37 -12.68 -4.55
C SER A 77 -2.89 -13.05 -4.61
N ALA A 78 -2.59 -14.21 -5.17
CA ALA A 78 -1.27 -14.83 -5.06
C ALA A 78 -0.44 -14.67 -6.34
N GLY A 79 0.89 -14.63 -6.19
CA GLY A 79 1.83 -14.61 -7.31
C GLY A 79 1.70 -13.39 -8.22
N LEU A 80 1.41 -12.21 -7.63
CA LEU A 80 1.43 -10.95 -8.36
C LEU A 80 2.89 -10.56 -8.63
N SER A 81 3.20 -10.17 -9.87
CA SER A 81 4.54 -9.73 -10.25
C SER A 81 4.60 -8.20 -10.24
N TRP A 82 5.32 -7.62 -9.30
CA TRP A 82 5.48 -6.17 -9.17
C TRP A 82 6.87 -5.75 -9.61
N SER A 83 6.96 -4.71 -10.43
CA SER A 83 8.26 -4.14 -10.84
C SER A 83 8.35 -2.67 -10.47
N GLY A 84 9.56 -2.25 -10.11
CA GLY A 84 9.85 -0.90 -9.61
C GLY A 84 11.22 -0.84 -8.94
N VAL A 85 11.36 0.01 -7.92
CA VAL A 85 12.61 0.20 -7.17
C VAL A 85 12.38 -0.12 -5.70
N ARG A 86 13.34 -0.79 -5.04
CA ARG A 86 13.21 -1.09 -3.61
C ARG A 86 13.18 0.20 -2.80
N MET A 87 12.29 0.26 -1.81
CA MET A 87 12.18 1.44 -0.95
C MET A 87 13.48 1.69 -0.17
N ARG A 88 14.19 0.61 0.22
CA ARG A 88 15.52 0.73 0.85
C ARG A 88 16.55 1.43 -0.05
N ASP A 89 16.56 1.13 -1.35
CA ASP A 89 17.55 1.68 -2.28
C ASP A 89 17.25 3.16 -2.53
N VAL A 90 15.96 3.52 -2.67
CA VAL A 90 15.50 4.92 -2.73
C VAL A 90 15.90 5.68 -1.47
N TYR A 91 15.71 5.08 -0.29
CA TYR A 91 16.07 5.71 0.96
C TYR A 91 17.58 5.98 1.02
N GLN A 92 18.39 4.96 0.80
CA GLN A 92 19.86 5.06 0.88
C GLN A 92 20.43 6.04 -0.14
N ALA A 93 19.97 5.97 -1.40
CA ALA A 93 20.52 6.79 -2.48
C ALA A 93 20.04 8.24 -2.44
N LEU A 94 18.79 8.50 -2.04
CA LEU A 94 18.15 9.81 -2.26
C LEU A 94 17.66 10.51 -0.99
N ILE A 95 17.38 9.79 0.09
CA ILE A 95 16.70 10.34 1.27
C ILE A 95 17.64 10.42 2.48
N GLN A 96 18.46 9.40 2.71
CA GLN A 96 19.22 9.20 3.95
C GLN A 96 20.12 10.39 4.28
N ALA A 97 20.76 11.01 3.28
CA ALA A 97 21.61 12.19 3.47
C ALA A 97 20.84 13.43 3.98
N GLN A 98 19.52 13.47 3.79
CA GLN A 98 18.65 14.55 4.23
C GLN A 98 17.78 14.15 5.43
N ALA A 99 17.72 12.88 5.79
CA ALA A 99 16.99 12.44 6.97
C ALA A 99 17.68 12.95 8.25
N GLU A 100 16.87 13.30 9.25
CA GLU A 100 17.41 13.40 10.62
C GLU A 100 17.93 12.03 11.06
N PRO A 101 18.89 11.96 12.00
CA PRO A 101 19.44 10.70 12.48
C PRO A 101 18.37 9.66 12.84
N ASP A 102 18.66 8.38 12.57
CA ASP A 102 17.71 7.26 12.70
C ASP A 102 17.11 7.14 14.12
N ASP A 103 17.81 7.62 15.16
CA ASP A 103 17.33 7.62 16.54
C ASP A 103 16.18 8.61 16.80
N GLN A 104 15.91 9.52 15.85
CA GLN A 104 14.80 10.49 15.92
C GLN A 104 13.62 10.13 15.01
N VAL A 105 13.80 9.22 14.05
CA VAL A 105 12.78 8.83 13.08
C VAL A 105 12.36 7.37 13.29
N ALA A 106 11.18 7.16 13.89
CA ALA A 106 10.66 5.82 14.11
C ALA A 106 9.61 5.38 13.07
N TYR A 107 8.92 6.34 12.42
CA TYR A 107 7.80 6.06 11.53
C TYR A 107 7.84 6.89 10.26
N VAL A 108 7.19 6.37 9.22
CA VAL A 108 6.91 7.11 7.99
C VAL A 108 5.40 7.10 7.73
N LEU A 109 4.83 8.28 7.63
CA LEU A 109 3.44 8.50 7.21
C LEU A 109 3.40 8.61 5.69
N MET A 110 2.57 7.79 5.08
CA MET A 110 2.42 7.69 3.63
C MET A 110 1.06 8.22 3.23
N ARG A 111 1.02 9.01 2.16
CA ARG A 111 -0.21 9.58 1.62
C ARG A 111 -0.32 9.33 0.12
N GLY A 112 -1.49 8.86 -0.29
CA GLY A 112 -1.92 8.82 -1.68
C GLY A 112 -2.65 10.10 -2.08
N SER A 113 -2.60 10.46 -3.35
CA SER A 113 -3.31 11.63 -3.89
C SER A 113 -4.84 11.50 -3.83
N ASP A 114 -5.36 10.28 -3.72
CA ASP A 114 -6.77 9.98 -3.44
C ASP A 114 -7.20 10.32 -1.99
N GLY A 115 -6.23 10.64 -1.12
CA GLY A 115 -6.40 10.95 0.30
C GLY A 115 -6.23 9.74 1.22
N ALA A 116 -5.91 8.56 0.68
CA ALA A 116 -5.56 7.39 1.49
C ALA A 116 -4.30 7.65 2.31
N ARG A 117 -4.31 7.22 3.58
CA ARG A 117 -3.19 7.39 4.50
C ARG A 117 -2.88 6.09 5.22
N ALA A 118 -1.60 5.74 5.25
CA ALA A 118 -1.07 4.67 6.07
C ALA A 118 0.20 5.13 6.78
N CYS A 119 0.64 4.37 7.76
CA CYS A 119 1.95 4.54 8.38
C CYS A 119 2.61 3.17 8.50
N LEU A 120 3.94 3.15 8.52
CA LEU A 120 4.74 2.00 8.90
C LEU A 120 5.92 2.47 9.76
N PRO A 121 6.44 1.62 10.66
CA PRO A 121 7.76 1.84 11.23
C PRO A 121 8.80 1.97 10.11
N LEU A 122 9.81 2.82 10.30
CA LEU A 122 10.87 3.00 9.31
C LEU A 122 11.54 1.66 8.97
N ALA A 123 11.85 0.84 9.98
CA ALA A 123 12.45 -0.47 9.81
C ALA A 123 11.59 -1.43 8.96
N ASP A 124 10.25 -1.36 9.08
CA ASP A 124 9.36 -2.17 8.25
C ASP A 124 9.30 -1.64 6.81
N LEU A 125 9.32 -0.32 6.64
CA LEU A 125 9.32 0.32 5.32
C LEU A 125 10.62 0.05 4.53
N LEU A 126 11.74 -0.15 5.23
CA LEU A 126 13.05 -0.44 4.64
C LEU A 126 13.35 -1.94 4.53
N ALA A 127 12.36 -2.81 4.77
CA ALA A 127 12.52 -4.25 4.56
C ALA A 127 12.82 -4.59 3.09
N GLU A 128 13.48 -5.72 2.87
CA GLU A 128 14.05 -6.08 1.56
C GLU A 128 12.99 -6.33 0.47
N ASP A 129 11.77 -6.68 0.88
CA ASP A 129 10.63 -6.99 0.03
C ASP A 129 9.68 -5.80 -0.15
N VAL A 130 10.05 -4.60 0.32
CA VAL A 130 9.25 -3.38 0.13
C VAL A 130 9.67 -2.64 -1.14
N LEU A 131 8.69 -2.42 -2.01
CA LEU A 131 8.88 -1.85 -3.35
C LEU A 131 8.07 -0.57 -3.54
N LEU A 132 8.68 0.42 -4.19
CA LEU A 132 7.96 1.48 -4.90
C LEU A 132 7.71 1.00 -6.34
N ALA A 133 6.50 0.50 -6.59
CA ALA A 133 6.13 -0.15 -7.84
C ALA A 133 5.45 0.82 -8.81
N ASP A 134 5.81 0.71 -10.09
CA ASP A 134 5.20 1.41 -11.23
C ASP A 134 4.65 0.43 -12.29
N GLN A 135 4.87 -0.88 -12.11
CA GLN A 135 4.38 -1.94 -12.97
C GLN A 135 3.78 -3.10 -12.18
N LEU A 136 2.76 -3.74 -12.77
CA LEU A 136 2.10 -4.95 -12.29
C LEU A 136 1.92 -5.93 -13.46
N ASN A 137 2.36 -7.16 -13.28
CA ASN A 137 2.30 -8.26 -14.25
C ASN A 137 2.86 -7.86 -15.63
N GLY A 138 4.01 -7.17 -15.62
CA GLY A 138 4.71 -6.72 -16.84
C GLY A 138 4.08 -5.52 -17.55
N GLN A 139 3.01 -4.94 -17.00
CA GLN A 139 2.33 -3.77 -17.55
C GLN A 139 2.48 -2.56 -16.63
N ALA A 140 2.44 -1.35 -17.18
CA ALA A 140 2.36 -0.13 -16.38
C ALA A 140 1.12 -0.19 -15.46
N LEU A 141 1.22 0.40 -14.27
CA LEU A 141 0.08 0.42 -13.36
C LEU A 141 -1.11 1.14 -14.00
N GLY A 142 -2.28 0.51 -13.92
CA GLY A 142 -3.55 1.21 -14.13
C GLY A 142 -3.88 2.12 -12.96
N LEU A 143 -4.77 3.10 -13.19
CA LEU A 143 -5.30 3.98 -12.15
C LEU A 143 -5.88 3.19 -10.97
N ASP A 144 -6.64 2.13 -11.24
CA ASP A 144 -7.25 1.28 -10.20
C ASP A 144 -6.22 0.68 -9.21
N HIS A 145 -5.01 0.45 -9.71
CA HIS A 145 -3.90 -0.17 -8.98
C HIS A 145 -2.87 0.83 -8.45
N GLY A 146 -3.10 2.14 -8.64
CA GLY A 146 -2.33 3.18 -7.95
C GLY A 146 -1.29 3.90 -8.80
N ALA A 147 -1.46 3.95 -10.12
CA ALA A 147 -0.57 4.73 -10.99
C ALA A 147 -0.41 6.19 -10.54
N PRO A 148 0.75 6.84 -10.78
CA PRO A 148 1.94 6.28 -11.44
C PRO A 148 2.81 5.43 -10.52
N LEU A 149 2.63 5.52 -9.20
CA LEU A 149 3.51 4.93 -8.20
C LEU A 149 2.70 4.45 -6.99
N ARG A 150 3.02 3.25 -6.49
CA ARG A 150 2.46 2.73 -5.25
C ARG A 150 3.53 2.10 -4.36
N LEU A 151 3.22 2.00 -3.08
CA LEU A 151 3.93 1.09 -2.19
C LEU A 151 3.41 -0.35 -2.36
N VAL A 152 4.32 -1.31 -2.31
CA VAL A 152 4.05 -2.74 -2.14
C VAL A 152 4.85 -3.21 -0.92
N ALA A 153 4.14 -3.69 0.12
CA ALA A 153 4.74 -4.24 1.35
C ALA A 153 4.09 -5.61 1.66
N PRO A 154 4.64 -6.72 1.13
CA PRO A 154 3.99 -8.04 1.13
C PRO A 154 3.73 -8.61 2.53
N ALA A 155 4.62 -8.32 3.49
CA ALA A 155 4.45 -8.73 4.88
C ALA A 155 3.25 -8.06 5.59
N HIS A 156 2.60 -7.05 4.97
CA HIS A 156 1.56 -6.24 5.59
C HIS A 156 0.23 -6.33 4.85
N TYR A 157 -0.87 -6.09 5.58
CA TYR A 157 -2.18 -6.03 4.95
C TYR A 157 -2.25 -4.91 3.92
N GLY A 158 -2.97 -5.15 2.84
CA GLY A 158 -2.97 -4.33 1.63
C GLY A 158 -3.36 -2.86 1.79
N TYR A 159 -3.97 -2.48 2.92
CA TYR A 159 -4.24 -1.06 3.20
C TYR A 159 -2.97 -0.27 3.55
N LYS A 160 -1.87 -0.95 3.93
CA LYS A 160 -0.53 -0.36 4.10
C LYS A 160 0.18 -0.10 2.77
N SER A 161 -0.14 -0.88 1.73
CA SER A 161 0.36 -0.72 0.36
C SER A 161 -0.34 0.45 -0.35
N VAL A 162 0.00 1.68 0.04
CA VAL A 162 -0.62 2.94 -0.42
C VAL A 162 -0.53 3.10 -1.94
N LYS A 163 -1.66 3.40 -2.56
CA LYS A 163 -1.81 3.66 -3.99
C LYS A 163 -1.65 5.16 -4.27
N HIS A 164 -1.26 5.52 -5.50
CA HIS A 164 -1.10 6.90 -5.93
C HIS A 164 -0.17 7.70 -5.00
N LEU A 165 0.92 7.07 -4.58
CA LEU A 165 1.79 7.55 -3.53
C LEU A 165 2.40 8.90 -3.92
N GLU A 166 2.11 9.93 -3.13
CA GLU A 166 2.55 11.31 -3.39
C GLU A 166 3.42 11.88 -2.26
N ARG A 167 3.41 11.27 -1.07
CA ARG A 167 4.13 11.79 0.09
C ARG A 167 4.65 10.71 1.03
N LEU A 168 5.89 10.88 1.47
CA LEU A 168 6.52 10.24 2.62
C LEU A 168 6.85 11.29 3.66
N GLU A 169 6.25 11.21 4.84
CA GLU A 169 6.47 12.13 5.95
C GLU A 169 7.15 11.37 7.11
N PHE A 170 8.41 11.69 7.37
CA PHE A 170 9.26 11.09 8.39
C PHE A 170 8.90 11.66 9.77
N CYS A 171 8.64 10.81 10.75
CA CYS A 171 8.10 11.21 12.05
C CYS A 171 8.70 10.40 13.20
N ARG A 172 8.78 11.01 14.38
CA ARG A 172 9.22 10.35 15.62
C ARG A 172 8.17 9.39 16.16
N ASP A 173 6.90 9.75 16.05
CA ASP A 173 5.77 8.98 16.56
C ASP A 173 4.54 9.14 15.66
N LEU A 174 3.44 8.48 16.05
CA LEU A 174 2.17 8.49 15.33
C LEU A 174 1.19 9.57 15.83
N SER A 175 1.63 10.57 16.61
CA SER A 175 0.76 11.65 17.13
C SER A 175 0.05 12.43 16.01
N ARG A 176 0.74 12.63 14.88
CA ARG A 176 0.24 13.29 13.67
C ARG A 176 -0.59 12.37 12.78
N TYR A 177 -0.54 11.07 13.00
CA TYR A 177 -1.26 10.10 12.19
C TYR A 177 -2.76 10.12 12.52
N ARG A 178 -3.56 10.22 11.47
CA ARG A 178 -5.02 10.07 11.53
C ARG A 178 -5.38 9.01 10.51
N SER A 179 -5.78 7.84 11.00
CA SER A 179 -6.18 6.73 10.15
C SER A 179 -7.30 7.15 9.20
N SER A 180 -7.24 6.66 7.96
CA SER A 180 -8.33 6.80 7.02
C SER A 180 -9.52 5.89 7.38
N ALA A 181 -9.29 4.87 8.21
CA ALA A 181 -10.29 3.92 8.71
C ALA A 181 -10.69 4.20 10.16
N TRP A 182 -11.54 3.34 10.74
CA TRP A 182 -11.85 3.38 12.17
C TRP A 182 -10.60 3.08 13.00
N ARG A 183 -10.29 3.89 14.02
CA ARG A 183 -9.04 3.81 14.81
C ARG A 183 -8.76 2.42 15.41
N PHE A 184 -9.78 1.63 15.72
CA PHE A 184 -9.60 0.29 16.29
C PHE A 184 -9.25 -0.77 15.22
N MET A 185 -9.57 -0.51 13.94
CA MET A 185 -9.27 -1.37 12.80
C MET A 185 -7.91 -1.07 12.15
N ASP A 186 -7.13 -0.20 12.78
CA ASP A 186 -5.82 0.19 12.29
C ASP A 186 -4.74 -0.30 13.23
N HIS A 187 -3.69 -0.87 12.67
CA HIS A 187 -2.53 -1.37 13.36
C HIS A 187 -1.26 -0.68 12.83
N PRO A 188 -0.30 -0.27 13.67
CA PRO A 188 0.92 0.40 13.22
C PRO A 188 1.71 -0.38 12.16
N ARG A 189 1.84 -1.72 12.32
CA ARG A 189 2.57 -2.60 11.39
C ARG A 189 1.63 -3.34 10.43
N ALA A 190 0.63 -4.06 10.98
CA ALA A 190 -0.41 -4.76 10.25
C ALA A 190 0.13 -6.01 9.53
N ARG A 191 1.01 -6.74 10.23
CA ARG A 191 1.65 -7.96 9.76
C ARG A 191 0.64 -9.07 9.57
N VAL A 192 0.65 -9.64 8.36
CA VAL A 192 -0.33 -10.63 7.94
C VAL A 192 -0.15 -11.94 8.69
N ALA A 193 1.11 -12.36 8.90
CA ALA A 193 1.47 -13.59 9.60
C ALA A 193 1.00 -13.63 11.07
N HIS A 194 0.81 -12.45 11.69
CA HIS A 194 0.41 -12.32 13.09
C HIS A 194 -1.08 -11.92 13.26
N GLU A 195 -1.87 -11.90 12.18
CA GLU A 195 -3.27 -11.43 12.20
C GLU A 195 -3.44 -10.02 12.83
N GLU A 196 -2.49 -9.11 12.62
CA GLU A 196 -2.52 -7.74 13.16
C GLU A 196 -3.56 -6.86 12.44
N ARG A 197 -4.86 -7.10 12.69
CA ARG A 197 -6.00 -6.43 12.05
C ARG A 197 -6.46 -5.16 12.77
N GLY A 198 -5.95 -4.93 13.98
CA GLY A 198 -6.30 -3.81 14.83
C GLY A 198 -5.46 -3.83 16.10
N ARG A 199 -5.40 -2.70 16.82
CA ARG A 199 -4.43 -2.50 17.92
C ARG A 199 -4.80 -3.17 19.24
N TRP A 200 -6.07 -3.46 19.49
CA TRP A 200 -6.57 -3.77 20.84
C TRP A 200 -7.24 -5.13 20.97
N LEU A 201 -7.80 -5.65 19.88
CA LEU A 201 -8.57 -6.89 19.89
C LEU A 201 -7.83 -7.97 19.10
N PRO A 202 -7.91 -9.25 19.52
CA PRO A 202 -7.39 -10.36 18.73
C PRO A 202 -7.95 -10.36 17.30
N GLY A 203 -7.10 -10.66 16.31
CA GLY A 203 -7.47 -10.60 14.90
C GLY A 203 -8.68 -11.46 14.53
N TRP A 204 -8.81 -12.65 15.14
CA TRP A 204 -9.94 -13.55 14.94
C TRP A 204 -11.28 -12.93 15.39
N LEU A 205 -11.27 -12.16 16.49
CA LEU A 205 -12.45 -11.51 17.04
C LEU A 205 -12.86 -10.32 16.18
N LEU A 206 -11.90 -9.48 15.75
CA LEU A 206 -12.17 -8.40 14.82
C LEU A 206 -12.78 -8.92 13.52
N ARG A 207 -12.22 -10.00 12.97
CA ARG A 207 -12.74 -10.67 11.76
C ARG A 207 -14.20 -11.07 11.89
N TRP A 208 -14.60 -11.57 13.06
CA TRP A 208 -16.00 -11.90 13.34
C TRP A 208 -16.86 -10.63 13.42
N LEU A 209 -16.42 -9.61 14.17
CA LEU A 209 -17.17 -8.37 14.41
C LEU A 209 -17.50 -7.59 13.12
N TYR A 210 -16.55 -7.47 12.19
CA TYR A 210 -16.75 -6.64 10.98
C TYR A 210 -17.17 -7.44 9.73
N ARG A 211 -17.31 -8.77 9.83
CA ARG A 211 -17.69 -9.65 8.70
C ARG A 211 -18.90 -9.13 7.89
N PRO A 212 -20.03 -8.69 8.50
CA PRO A 212 -21.15 -8.16 7.73
C PRO A 212 -20.82 -6.85 6.97
N LEU A 213 -20.00 -5.97 7.55
CA LEU A 213 -19.58 -4.71 6.94
C LEU A 213 -18.63 -4.92 5.74
N VAL A 214 -17.81 -5.97 5.79
CA VAL A 214 -16.90 -6.35 4.71
C VAL A 214 -17.68 -6.73 3.45
N THR A 215 -18.70 -7.58 3.56
CA THR A 215 -19.50 -8.00 2.40
C THR A 215 -20.15 -6.79 1.72
N PHE A 216 -20.65 -5.84 2.50
CA PHE A 216 -21.21 -4.59 1.98
C PHE A 216 -20.17 -3.72 1.28
N THR A 217 -18.98 -3.59 1.87
CA THR A 217 -17.87 -2.79 1.34
C THR A 217 -17.36 -3.34 0.00
N VAL A 218 -17.14 -4.66 -0.07
CA VAL A 218 -16.69 -5.34 -1.29
C VAL A 218 -17.70 -5.15 -2.43
N ARG A 219 -19.00 -5.30 -2.15
CA ARG A 219 -20.07 -5.09 -3.16
C ARG A 219 -20.09 -3.66 -3.71
N ARG A 220 -19.91 -2.65 -2.85
CA ARG A 220 -19.89 -1.25 -3.31
C ARG A 220 -18.64 -0.91 -4.13
N PHE A 221 -17.48 -1.46 -3.78
CA PHE A 221 -16.26 -1.30 -4.59
C PHE A 221 -16.39 -1.95 -5.97
N ALA A 222 -16.95 -3.16 -6.03
CA ALA A 222 -17.23 -3.82 -7.29
C ALA A 222 -18.14 -2.94 -8.18
N LYS A 223 -19.24 -2.42 -7.63
CA LYS A 223 -20.14 -1.50 -8.34
C LYS A 223 -19.43 -0.22 -8.82
N ALA A 224 -18.59 0.39 -7.98
CA ALA A 224 -17.85 1.61 -8.35
C ALA A 224 -16.84 1.36 -9.48
N GLY A 225 -16.12 0.23 -9.45
CA GLY A 225 -15.19 -0.15 -10.52
C GLY A 225 -15.90 -0.57 -11.83
N THR A 226 -17.14 -1.05 -11.76
CA THR A 226 -17.96 -1.32 -12.96
C THR A 226 -18.53 -0.03 -13.54
N ALA A 227 -19.05 0.88 -12.70
CA ALA A 227 -19.59 2.17 -13.14
C ALA A 227 -18.54 3.05 -13.83
N ASP A 228 -17.32 3.09 -13.30
CA ASP A 228 -16.21 3.85 -13.90
C ASP A 228 -15.77 3.27 -15.26
N ARG A 229 -15.84 1.95 -15.43
CA ARG A 229 -15.56 1.29 -16.73
C ARG A 229 -16.61 1.60 -17.78
N LEU A 230 -17.89 1.60 -17.40
CA LEU A 230 -19.00 1.94 -18.30
C LEU A 230 -18.96 3.41 -18.72
N ALA A 231 -18.63 4.33 -17.81
CA ALA A 231 -18.52 5.76 -18.10
C ALA A 231 -17.33 6.13 -19.02
N LYS A 232 -16.33 5.25 -19.17
CA LYS A 232 -15.16 5.45 -20.04
C LYS A 232 -15.31 4.83 -21.43
N HIS A 233 -16.33 4.00 -21.66
CA HIS A 233 -16.55 3.25 -22.91
C HIS A 233 -17.92 3.53 -23.55
N GLY A 234 -18.66 4.52 -23.06
CA GLY A 234 -19.90 5.03 -23.66
C GLY A 234 -19.74 6.51 -23.97
#